data_AF-A0A950X9B3-F1
#
_entry.id   AF-A0A950X9B3-F1
#
_cell.length_a   1.000
_cell.length_b   1.000
_cell.length_c   1.000
_cell.angle_alpha   90.00
_cell.angle_beta   90.00
_cell.angle_gamma   90.00
#
_symmetry.space_group_name_H-M   'P 1'
#
loop_
_entity.id
_entity.type
_entity.pdbx_description
1 polymer ?
#
loop_
_entity_poly.entity_id
_entity_poly.type
_entity_poly.pdbx_seq_one_letter_code
_entity_poly.pdbx_strand_id
1 'polypeptide(L)'
;MKYRVVFRERSNQEGEQAGNPATILATELDDETVLDAVFVGRNAPDAQHSSEVLEEDDDFLSLTTEVWEYDVADGKDEDFKNALRNSAVVLEFEPLEDSGEIGLT
;
A
#
# COMPACT_ATOMS: atom_id res chain seq x y z
N MET A 1 14.16 -9.69 4.07
CA MET A 1 13.33 -10.01 2.87
C MET A 1 12.47 -8.80 2.57
N LYS A 2 12.31 -8.42 1.29
CA LYS A 2 11.55 -7.20 0.96
C LYS A 2 10.17 -7.51 0.42
N TYR A 3 9.22 -6.64 0.73
CA TYR A 3 7.84 -6.76 0.25
C TYR A 3 7.34 -5.40 -0.21
N ARG A 4 6.63 -5.39 -1.34
CA ARG A 4 5.84 -4.24 -1.77
C ARG A 4 4.39 -4.49 -1.38
N VAL A 5 3.77 -3.50 -0.77
CA VAL A 5 2.40 -3.57 -0.27
C VAL A 5 1.61 -2.38 -0.79
N VAL A 6 0.42 -2.66 -1.33
CA VAL A 6 -0.53 -1.68 -1.84
C VAL A 6 -1.68 -1.57 -0.86
N PHE A 7 -1.91 -0.37 -0.37
CA PHE A 7 -2.99 -0.03 0.54
C PHE A 7 -4.09 0.72 -0.17
N ARG A 8 -5.32 0.49 0.29
CA ARG A 8 -6.44 1.37 -0.02
C ARG A 8 -6.29 2.64 0.83
N GLU A 9 -6.16 3.79 0.18
CA GLU A 9 -6.20 5.06 0.90
C GLU A 9 -7.62 5.27 1.47
N ARG A 10 -7.71 5.47 2.78
CA ARG A 10 -8.90 6.03 3.40
C ARG A 10 -8.73 7.54 3.39
N SER A 11 -9.18 8.21 2.34
CA SER A 11 -9.50 9.63 2.46
C SER A 11 -10.77 9.73 3.29
N ASN A 12 -10.77 10.51 4.37
CA ASN A 12 -12.00 10.84 5.06
C ASN A 12 -12.85 11.79 4.17
N GLN A 13 -14.10 12.06 4.55
CA GLN A 13 -15.05 12.84 3.74
C GLN A 13 -14.59 14.28 3.41
N GLU A 14 -13.51 14.74 4.05
CA GLU A 14 -12.90 16.07 3.85
C GLU A 14 -11.67 16.01 2.92
N GLY A 15 -11.31 14.81 2.42
CA GLY A 15 -10.12 14.60 1.60
C GLY A 15 -8.81 14.57 2.41
N GLU A 16 -8.89 14.51 3.73
CA GLU A 16 -7.72 14.36 4.60
C GLU A 16 -7.36 12.87 4.76
N GLN A 17 -6.06 12.60 4.79
CA GLN A 17 -5.51 11.26 4.93
C GLN A 17 -5.94 10.68 6.28
N ALA A 18 -6.80 9.66 6.29
CA ALA A 18 -7.24 8.99 7.50
C ALA A 18 -6.16 8.00 7.98
N GLY A 19 -5.07 8.56 8.51
CA GLY A 19 -3.95 7.82 9.09
C GLY A 19 -2.96 7.26 8.07
N ASN A 20 -1.72 7.08 8.50
CA ASN A 20 -0.71 6.39 7.70
C ASN A 20 -0.99 4.88 7.74
N PRO A 21 -1.22 4.20 6.59
CA PRO A 21 -1.51 2.77 6.58
C PRO A 21 -0.35 1.93 7.16
N ALA A 22 0.89 2.41 7.00
CA ALA A 22 2.05 1.80 7.63
C ALA A 22 1.97 1.77 9.17
N THR A 23 1.40 2.80 9.79
CA THR A 23 1.20 2.85 11.24
C THR A 23 0.14 1.84 11.70
N ILE A 24 -0.87 1.56 10.87
CA ILE A 24 -1.91 0.58 11.20
C ILE A 24 -1.29 -0.82 11.24
N LEU A 25 -0.51 -1.19 10.22
CA LEU A 25 0.20 -2.47 10.23
C LEU A 25 1.21 -2.59 11.37
N ALA A 26 1.91 -1.51 11.70
CA ALA A 26 2.85 -1.49 12.83
C ALA A 26 2.17 -1.78 14.18
N THR A 27 0.84 -1.61 14.30
CA THR A 27 0.11 -2.02 15.52
C THR A 27 -0.25 -3.50 15.55
N GLU A 28 -0.27 -4.17 14.40
CA GLU A 28 -0.55 -5.61 14.28
C GLU A 28 0.73 -6.46 14.22
N LEU A 29 1.88 -5.83 14.00
CA LEU A 29 3.19 -6.45 13.88
C LEU A 29 4.04 -6.15 15.12
N ASP A 30 4.84 -7.12 15.55
CA ASP A 30 5.89 -6.84 16.54
C ASP A 30 6.95 -5.88 15.97
N ASP A 31 7.51 -5.02 16.83
CA ASP A 31 8.57 -4.04 16.50
C ASP A 31 9.80 -4.69 15.82
N GLU A 32 10.02 -5.98 16.04
CA GLU A 32 11.14 -6.76 15.47
C GLU A 32 10.82 -7.39 14.09
N THR A 33 9.57 -7.35 13.63
CA THR A 33 9.16 -7.97 12.36
C THR A 33 9.52 -7.08 11.16
N VAL A 34 9.33 -5.77 11.27
CA VAL A 34 9.65 -4.79 10.22
C VAL A 34 10.93 -4.06 10.58
N LEU A 35 11.97 -4.23 9.76
CA LEU A 35 13.25 -3.55 9.92
C LEU A 35 13.23 -2.13 9.35
N ASP A 36 12.53 -1.94 8.22
CA ASP A 36 12.40 -0.65 7.54
C ASP A 36 11.09 -0.58 6.76
N ALA A 37 10.55 0.63 6.61
CA ALA A 37 9.33 0.89 5.84
C ALA A 37 9.47 2.19 5.05
N VAL A 38 9.39 2.09 3.73
CA VAL A 38 9.60 3.20 2.79
C VAL A 38 8.33 3.45 2.00
N PHE A 39 7.90 4.70 1.97
CA PHE A 39 6.83 5.13 1.07
C PHE A 39 7.37 5.22 -0.36
N VAL A 40 6.81 4.43 -1.28
CA VAL A 40 7.22 4.40 -2.69
C VAL A 40 6.44 5.41 -3.51
N GLY A 41 5.14 5.54 -3.25
CA GLY A 41 4.31 6.46 -4.00
C GLY A 41 2.82 6.21 -3.84
N ARG A 42 2.04 6.98 -4.58
CA ARG A 42 0.58 6.96 -4.55
C ARG A 42 0.07 6.83 -5.97
N ASN A 43 -0.77 5.83 -6.25
CA ASN A 43 -1.49 5.74 -7.50
C ASN A 43 -2.87 6.36 -7.29
N ALA A 44 -3.05 7.59 -7.75
CA ALA A 44 -4.37 8.16 -7.95
C ALA A 44 -4.85 7.77 -9.35
N PRO A 45 -6.16 7.50 -9.55
CA PRO A 45 -6.69 7.45 -10.91
C PRO A 45 -6.37 8.79 -11.59
N ASP A 46 -5.79 8.73 -12.78
CA ASP A 46 -5.48 9.92 -13.58
C ASP A 46 -6.81 10.64 -13.84
N ALA A 47 -7.03 11.75 -13.13
CA ALA A 47 -8.15 12.64 -13.40
C ALA A 47 -7.85 13.39 -14.70
N GLN A 48 -7.84 12.66 -15.82
CA GLN A 48 -8.06 13.24 -17.13
C GLN A 48 -9.52 13.71 -17.14
N HIS A 49 -9.72 14.91 -16.58
CA HIS A 49 -10.86 15.78 -16.81
C HIS A 49 -10.98 16.02 -18.33
N SER A 50 -11.57 15.07 -19.03
CA SER A 50 -12.19 15.32 -20.32
C SER A 50 -13.46 16.08 -19.99
N SER A 51 -13.39 17.36 -20.28
CA SER A 51 -14.42 18.34 -20.02
C SER A 51 -15.67 17.93 -20.77
N GLU A 52 -16.65 17.33 -20.09
CA GLU A 52 -18.05 17.35 -20.51
C GLU A 52 -18.93 16.93 -19.35
N VAL A 53 -19.83 17.85 -19.01
CA VAL A 53 -20.83 17.81 -17.94
C VAL A 53 -21.61 16.50 -17.97
N LEU A 54 -21.50 15.68 -16.92
CA LEU A 54 -22.52 14.69 -16.57
C LEU A 54 -22.78 14.75 -15.07
N GLU A 55 -23.97 15.26 -14.77
CA GLU A 55 -24.66 15.21 -13.49
C GLU A 55 -24.76 13.76 -12.97
N GLU A 56 -24.42 13.62 -11.68
CA GLU A 56 -25.03 12.68 -10.73
C GLU A 56 -24.86 11.16 -11.00
N ASP A 57 -23.70 10.60 -10.61
CA ASP A 57 -23.54 9.40 -9.75
C ASP A 57 -22.04 9.18 -9.38
N ASP A 58 -21.29 10.24 -9.03
CA ASP A 58 -19.83 10.16 -8.78
C ASP A 58 -19.51 9.67 -7.34
N ASP A 59 -20.31 8.74 -6.82
CA ASP A 59 -19.94 7.88 -5.68
C ASP A 59 -19.08 6.69 -6.16
N PHE A 60 -18.57 6.74 -7.41
CA PHE A 60 -17.55 5.83 -7.91
C PHE A 60 -16.21 6.21 -7.29
N LEU A 61 -16.10 5.90 -6.00
CA LEU A 61 -14.91 5.90 -5.15
C LEU A 61 -13.62 6.03 -5.98
N SER A 62 -13.13 7.25 -6.14
CA SER A 62 -11.76 7.51 -6.60
C SER A 62 -10.81 6.97 -5.53
N LEU A 63 -10.66 5.65 -5.50
CA LEU A 63 -9.83 4.93 -4.54
C LEU A 63 -8.38 5.17 -4.94
N THR A 64 -7.84 6.23 -4.39
CA THR A 64 -6.40 6.42 -4.34
C THR A 64 -5.77 5.24 -3.60
N THR A 65 -4.65 4.75 -4.10
CA THR A 65 -3.90 3.66 -3.48
C THR A 65 -2.51 4.13 -3.11
N GLU A 66 -2.00 3.64 -1.99
CA GLU A 66 -0.67 3.98 -1.48
C GLU A 66 0.24 2.75 -1.54
N VAL A 67 1.46 2.91 -2.04
CA VAL A 67 2.43 1.84 -2.22
C VAL A 67 3.59 2.05 -1.26
N TRP A 68 3.90 1.00 -0.49
CA TRP A 68 5.01 0.98 0.46
C TRP A 68 5.89 -0.24 0.25
N GLU A 69 7.16 -0.09 0.58
CA GLU A 69 8.15 -1.16 0.60
C GLU A 69 8.59 -1.41 2.02
N TYR A 70 8.53 -2.67 2.44
CA TYR A 70 8.89 -3.11 3.77
C TYR A 70 10.10 -4.03 3.70
N ASP A 71 11.10 -3.75 4.53
CA ASP A 71 12.17 -4.69 4.85
C ASP A 71 11.74 -5.49 6.09
N VAL A 72 11.63 -6.80 5.91
CA VAL A 72 11.15 -7.74 6.93
C VAL A 72 12.32 -8.57 7.44
N ALA A 73 12.38 -8.73 8.76
CA ALA A 73 13.40 -9.52 9.44
C ALA A 73 13.40 -10.99 8.96
N ASP A 74 14.58 -11.63 9.03
CA ASP A 74 14.74 -13.02 8.63
C ASP A 74 13.89 -13.94 9.52
N GLY A 75 13.17 -14.90 8.91
CA GLY A 75 12.26 -15.80 9.60
C GLY A 75 10.94 -15.18 10.10
N LYS A 76 10.68 -13.90 9.82
CA LYS A 76 9.43 -13.19 10.18
C LYS A 76 8.50 -12.97 8.99
N ASP A 77 8.78 -13.57 7.84
CA ASP A 77 8.02 -13.35 6.62
C ASP A 77 6.60 -13.89 6.69
N GLU A 78 6.39 -15.04 7.33
CA GLU A 78 5.05 -15.62 7.49
C GLU A 78 4.18 -14.76 8.42
N ASP A 79 4.76 -14.24 9.50
CA ASP A 79 4.10 -13.35 10.43
C ASP A 79 3.65 -12.05 9.73
N PHE A 80 4.57 -11.46 8.95
CA PHE A 80 4.28 -10.30 8.13
C PHE A 80 3.15 -10.54 7.13
N LYS A 81 3.20 -11.64 6.36
CA LYS A 81 2.15 -12.02 5.41
C LYS A 81 0.80 -12.26 6.09
N ASN A 82 0.81 -12.83 7.30
CA ASN A 82 -0.41 -13.06 8.06
C ASN A 82 -1.03 -11.74 8.52
N ALA A 83 -0.23 -10.78 9.00
CA ALA A 83 -0.74 -9.45 9.33
C ALA A 83 -1.35 -8.76 8.10
N LEU A 84 -0.65 -8.79 6.96
CA LEU A 84 -1.16 -8.22 5.71
C LEU A 84 -2.51 -8.81 5.28
N ARG A 85 -2.68 -10.13 5.41
CA ARG A 85 -3.94 -10.82 5.06
C ARG A 85 -5.07 -10.57 6.05
N ASN A 86 -4.76 -10.32 7.32
CA ASN A 86 -5.76 -9.94 8.33
C ASN A 86 -6.16 -8.46 8.23
N SER A 87 -5.29 -7.64 7.63
CA SER A 87 -5.51 -6.21 7.48
C SER A 87 -6.55 -5.91 6.41
N ALA A 88 -7.66 -5.29 6.82
CA ALA A 88 -8.76 -4.90 5.91
C ALA A 88 -8.43 -3.69 5.01
N VAL A 89 -7.22 -3.14 5.10
CA VAL A 89 -6.76 -1.98 4.32
C VAL A 89 -5.74 -2.36 3.24
N VAL A 90 -5.15 -3.55 3.31
CA VAL A 90 -4.24 -4.06 2.29
C VAL A 90 -5.05 -4.56 1.10
N LEU A 91 -4.69 -4.09 -0.09
CA LEU A 91 -5.28 -4.54 -1.36
C LEU A 91 -4.47 -5.68 -1.97
N GLU A 92 -3.15 -5.49 -2.03
CA GLU A 92 -2.23 -6.44 -2.64
C GLU A 92 -0.87 -6.36 -1.95
N PHE A 93 -0.11 -7.45 -1.97
CA PHE A 93 1.29 -7.45 -1.62
C PHE A 93 2.07 -8.48 -2.45
N GLU A 94 3.31 -8.14 -2.77
CA GLU A 94 4.23 -8.98 -3.52
C GLU A 94 5.61 -9.02 -2.84
N PRO A 95 6.29 -10.18 -2.80
CA PRO A 95 7.69 -10.24 -2.41
C PRO A 95 8.54 -9.54 -3.47
N LEU A 96 9.38 -8.60 -3.05
CA LEU A 96 10.42 -8.05 -3.89
C LEU A 96 11.62 -8.98 -3.80
N GLU A 97 11.84 -9.76 -4.84
CA GLU A 97 13.15 -10.39 -5.04
C GLU A 97 14.17 -9.26 -5.17
N ASP A 98 15.20 -9.27 -4.32
CA ASP A 98 16.36 -8.39 -4.46
C ASP A 98 16.96 -8.71 -5.83
N SER A 99 16.51 -7.97 -6.84
CA SER A 99 16.87 -8.18 -8.22
C SER A 99 18.28 -7.63 -8.38
N GLY A 100 19.24 -8.37 -7.84
CA GLY A 100 20.61 -8.30 -8.31
C GLY A 100 20.58 -8.61 -9.80
N GLU A 101 20.52 -7.54 -10.59
CA GLU A 101 20.64 -7.55 -12.05
C GLU A 101 19.61 -8.43 -12.76
N ILE A 102 18.55 -7.83 -13.30
CA ILE A 102 17.88 -8.42 -14.46
C ILE A 102 18.82 -8.27 -15.66
N GLY A 103 19.85 -9.10 -15.70
CA GLY A 103 20.63 -9.34 -16.89
C GLY A 103 19.75 -10.03 -17.91
N LEU A 104 19.29 -9.29 -18.91
CA LEU A 104 18.90 -9.86 -20.20
C LEU A 104 19.51 -9.01 -21.31
N THR A 105 20.55 -9.63 -21.89
CA THR A 105 21.27 -9.34 -23.13
C THR A 105 20.37 -9.04 -24.31
#